data_AF-A0A427A8S4-F1
#
_entry.id   AF-A0A427A8S4-F1
#
_cell.length_a   1.000
_cell.length_b   1.000
_cell.length_c   1.000
_cell.angle_alpha   90.00
_cell.angle_beta   90.00
_cell.angle_gamma   90.00
#
_symmetry.space_group_name_H-M   'P 1'
#
loop_
_entity.id
_entity.type
_entity.pdbx_description
1 polymer ?
#
loop_
_entity_poly.entity_id
_entity_poly.type
_entity_poly.pdbx_seq_one_letter_code
_entity_poly.pdbx_strand_id
1 'polypeptide(L)'
;MYIRDIYRYDSRNSTLEWSILLIDHSNRSGSMEFVVPPADSSLFFPIAISFTAASTYSDVKVVNVMPLRGNAPPKYSQRIQLISDTYQVI
;
A
#
# COMPACT_ATOMS: atom_id res chain seq x y z
N MET A 1 9.79 15.25 10.77
CA MET A 1 8.34 15.00 10.83
C MET A 1 8.16 13.59 11.34
N TYR A 2 7.67 13.39 12.56
CA TYR A 2 7.51 12.05 13.14
C TYR A 2 6.28 11.39 12.50
N ILE A 3 6.49 10.31 11.73
CA ILE A 3 5.41 9.45 11.26
C ILE A 3 4.85 8.75 12.51
N ARG A 4 3.54 8.87 12.75
CA ARG A 4 2.84 8.18 13.84
C ARG A 4 2.13 6.97 13.25
N ASP A 5 2.50 5.78 13.72
CA ASP A 5 1.77 4.55 13.46
C ASP A 5 0.48 4.55 14.29
N ILE A 6 -0.62 4.05 13.72
CA ILE A 6 -1.94 4.05 14.36
C ILE A 6 -2.50 2.63 14.32
N TYR A 7 -3.14 2.19 15.40
CA TYR A 7 -3.91 0.95 15.42
C TYR A 7 -5.38 1.22 15.70
N ARG A 8 -6.25 0.35 15.18
CA ARG A 8 -7.70 0.38 15.40
C ARG A 8 -8.24 -1.04 15.52
N TYR A 9 -9.03 -1.31 16.55
CA TYR A 9 -9.78 -2.56 16.66
C TYR A 9 -11.20 -2.37 16.12
N ASP A 10 -11.54 -3.12 15.07
CA ASP A 10 -12.89 -3.23 14.54
C ASP A 10 -13.58 -4.45 15.16
N SER A 11 -14.41 -4.20 16.17
CA SER A 11 -15.13 -5.26 16.90
C SER A 11 -16.19 -5.97 16.06
N ARG A 12 -16.73 -5.32 15.01
CA ARG A 12 -17.73 -5.96 14.14
C ARG A 12 -17.10 -7.08 13.32
N ASN A 13 -15.89 -6.84 12.84
CA ASN A 13 -15.13 -7.79 12.01
C ASN A 13 -14.07 -8.56 12.81
N SER A 14 -13.96 -8.31 14.13
CA SER A 14 -12.90 -8.86 15.00
C SER A 14 -11.50 -8.67 14.41
N THR A 15 -11.23 -7.48 13.87
CA THR A 15 -9.99 -7.19 13.12
C THR A 15 -9.17 -6.13 13.85
N LEU A 16 -7.88 -6.40 14.06
CA LEU A 16 -6.90 -5.39 14.48
C LEU A 16 -6.23 -4.81 13.24
N GLU A 17 -6.53 -3.56 12.94
CA GLU A 17 -5.97 -2.83 11.81
C GLU A 17 -4.74 -2.04 12.25
N TRP A 18 -3.59 -2.30 11.62
CA TRP A 18 -2.37 -1.51 11.76
C TRP A 18 -2.19 -0.59 10.55
N SER A 19 -2.15 0.71 10.79
CA SER A 19 -1.95 1.73 9.76
C SER A 19 -0.61 2.42 9.94
N ILE A 20 0.22 2.35 8.89
CA ILE A 20 1.48 3.08 8.75
C ILE A 20 1.30 4.07 7.60
N LEU A 21 1.46 5.37 7.87
CA LEU A 21 1.15 6.41 6.88
C LEU A 21 2.08 6.40 5.66
N LEU A 22 3.37 6.13 5.88
CA LEU A 22 4.40 6.14 4.85
C LEU A 22 5.49 5.14 5.22
N ILE A 23 5.86 4.27 4.28
CA ILE A 23 7.02 3.39 4.37
C ILE A 23 7.98 3.78 3.24
N ASP A 24 9.21 4.15 3.59
CA ASP A 24 10.29 4.49 2.70
C ASP A 24 11.64 3.96 3.22
N HIS A 25 12.76 4.44 2.66
CA HIS A 25 14.10 3.99 3.04
C HIS A 25 14.48 4.31 4.49
N SER A 26 13.83 5.27 5.13
CA SER A 26 14.10 5.67 6.52
C SER A 26 13.43 4.76 7.56
N ASN A 27 12.40 4.00 7.17
CA ASN A 27 11.59 3.16 8.07
C ASN A 27 11.20 1.82 7.42
N ARG A 28 12.21 1.11 6.91
CA ARG A 28 12.07 -0.18 6.18
C ARG A 28 11.60 -1.37 7.03
N SER A 29 11.45 -1.18 8.33
CA SER A 29 11.06 -2.21 9.29
C SER A 29 10.20 -1.61 10.38
N GLY A 30 9.19 -2.35 10.81
CA GLY A 30 8.37 -2.06 11.97
C GLY A 30 7.80 -3.37 12.51
N SER A 31 7.35 -3.34 13.76
CA SER A 31 6.65 -4.45 14.40
C SER A 31 5.41 -3.94 15.12
N MET A 32 4.38 -4.79 15.17
CA MET A 32 3.23 -4.62 16.03
C MET A 32 3.19 -5.79 17.00
N GLU A 33 3.12 -5.46 18.30
CA GLU A 33 2.92 -6.44 19.37
C GLU A 33 1.54 -6.22 19.98
N PHE A 34 0.81 -7.32 20.23
CA PHE A 34 -0.50 -7.29 20.86
C PHE A 34 -0.69 -8.52 21.74
N VAL A 35 -1.63 -8.45 22.67
CA VAL A 35 -2.00 -9.55 23.56
C VAL A 35 -3.50 -9.79 23.43
N VAL A 36 -3.88 -11.07 23.37
CA VAL A 36 -5.27 -11.53 23.36
C VAL A 36 -5.51 -12.55 24.47
N PRO A 37 -6.76 -12.83 24.84
CA PRO A 37 -7.11 -14.05 25.57
C PRO A 37 -6.63 -15.31 24.84
N PRO A 38 -6.56 -16.48 25.52
CA PRO A 38 -6.21 -17.74 24.87
C PRO A 38 -7.03 -17.98 23.60
N ALA A 39 -6.33 -18.12 22.48
CA ALA A 39 -6.91 -18.27 21.16
C ALA A 39 -6.03 -19.22 20.33
N ASP A 40 -6.66 -19.92 19.38
CA ASP A 40 -5.92 -20.68 18.38
C ASP A 40 -5.20 -19.73 17.42
N SER A 41 -3.93 -20.00 17.11
CA SER A 41 -3.13 -19.12 16.27
C SER A 41 -3.66 -19.01 14.84
N SER A 42 -4.40 -20.00 14.35
CA SER A 42 -5.01 -19.97 13.01
C SER A 42 -6.04 -18.85 12.85
N LEU A 43 -6.59 -18.31 13.94
CA LEU A 43 -7.55 -17.21 13.92
C LEU A 43 -6.94 -15.87 13.49
N PHE A 44 -5.61 -15.75 13.49
CA PHE A 44 -4.91 -14.53 13.06
C PHE A 44 -4.53 -14.54 11.58
N PHE A 45 -4.92 -15.57 10.84
CA PHE A 45 -4.63 -15.72 9.43
C PHE A 45 -5.93 -15.80 8.59
N PRO A 46 -5.92 -15.24 7.36
CA PRO A 46 -4.81 -14.56 6.73
C PRO A 46 -4.59 -13.13 7.26
N ILE A 47 -3.32 -12.69 7.29
CA ILE A 47 -2.99 -11.28 7.50
C ILE A 47 -3.11 -10.57 6.16
N ALA A 48 -4.08 -9.67 6.01
CA ALA A 48 -4.26 -8.88 4.80
C ALA A 48 -3.43 -7.58 4.85
N ILE A 49 -2.79 -7.24 3.74
CA ILE A 49 -2.00 -6.01 3.60
C ILE A 49 -2.57 -5.19 2.45
N SER A 50 -2.85 -3.91 2.70
CA SER A 50 -3.30 -2.95 1.70
C SER A 50 -2.37 -1.74 1.66
N PHE A 51 -1.90 -1.38 0.47
CA PHE A 51 -1.06 -0.21 0.26
C PHE A 51 -1.25 0.40 -1.13
N THR A 52 -0.84 1.66 -1.25
CA THR A 52 -0.65 2.32 -2.54
C THR A 52 0.74 2.92 -2.62
N ALA A 53 1.28 3.03 -3.82
CA ALA A 53 2.52 3.74 -4.08
C ALA A 53 2.42 4.60 -5.33
N ALA A 54 3.12 5.74 -5.33
CA ALA A 54 3.19 6.66 -6.47
C ALA A 54 4.14 6.15 -7.59
N SER A 55 4.87 5.06 -7.33
CA SER A 55 5.75 4.39 -8.29
C SER A 55 5.22 2.99 -8.58
N THR A 56 5.35 2.55 -9.82
CA THR A 56 5.03 1.17 -10.23
C THR A 56 6.22 0.25 -9.99
N TYR A 57 5.94 -1.04 -9.76
CA TYR A 57 6.99 -2.04 -9.59
C TYR A 57 7.90 -2.16 -10.82
N SER A 58 7.29 -2.19 -12.02
CA SER A 58 8.00 -2.37 -13.29
C SER A 58 8.59 -1.07 -13.88
N ASP A 59 8.42 0.07 -13.21
CA ASP A 59 8.90 1.40 -13.63
C ASP A 59 8.56 1.81 -15.08
N VAL A 60 7.42 1.33 -15.60
CA VAL A 60 6.95 1.66 -16.96
C VAL A 60 6.50 3.12 -17.01
N LYS A 61 7.00 3.87 -18.00
CA LYS A 61 6.76 5.31 -18.16
C LYS A 61 6.32 5.65 -19.58
N VAL A 62 5.35 6.55 -19.70
CA VAL A 62 5.07 7.21 -20.98
C VAL A 62 6.14 8.28 -21.20
N VAL A 63 7.01 8.03 -22.17
CA VAL A 63 8.15 8.92 -22.47
C VAL A 63 7.79 10.04 -23.44
N ASN A 64 6.81 9.83 -24.32
CA ASN A 64 6.38 10.82 -25.30
C ASN A 64 4.96 10.54 -25.81
N VAL A 65 4.26 11.59 -26.24
CA VAL A 65 2.98 11.50 -26.95
C VAL A 65 3.12 12.21 -28.27
N MET A 66 2.96 11.47 -29.37
CA MET A 66 3.16 11.98 -30.73
C MET A 66 1.85 12.00 -31.51
N PRO A 67 1.57 13.06 -32.29
CA PRO A 67 0.39 13.12 -33.15
C PRO A 67 0.60 12.24 -34.39
N LEU A 68 -0.47 11.60 -34.86
CA LEU A 68 -0.42 10.72 -36.05
C LEU A 68 -0.18 11.46 -37.37
N ARG A 69 -0.47 12.77 -37.40
CA ARG A 69 -0.25 13.67 -38.53
C ARG A 69 0.49 14.90 -38.02
N GLY A 70 1.25 15.57 -38.89
CA GLY A 70 2.30 16.58 -38.62
C GLY A 70 1.94 17.85 -37.83
N ASN A 71 1.10 17.73 -36.81
CA ASN A 71 0.77 18.75 -35.83
C ASN A 71 1.79 18.74 -34.69
N ALA A 72 1.72 19.74 -33.81
CA ALA A 72 2.53 19.78 -32.60
C ALA A 72 2.13 18.66 -31.60
N PRO A 73 3.06 18.14 -30.78
CA PRO A 73 2.73 17.22 -29.70
C PRO A 73 1.66 17.78 -28.77
N PRO A 74 0.65 16.98 -28.38
CA PRO A 74 -0.38 17.44 -27.46
C PRO A 74 0.20 17.62 -26.05
N LYS A 75 -0.46 18.47 -25.25
CA LYS A 75 -0.18 18.52 -23.81
C LYS A 75 -0.56 17.18 -23.19
N TYR A 76 0.29 16.69 -22.29
CA TYR A 76 0.12 15.40 -21.62
C TYR A 76 0.31 15.54 -20.12
N SER A 77 -0.48 14.80 -19.35
CA SER A 77 -0.30 14.59 -17.92
C SER A 77 -0.57 13.12 -17.61
N GLN A 78 0.13 12.59 -16.61
CA GLN A 78 -0.06 11.21 -16.16
C GLN A 78 -0.20 11.14 -14.66
N ARG A 79 -1.04 10.20 -14.21
CA ARG A 79 -1.10 9.74 -12.83
C ARG A 79 -0.76 8.26 -12.83
N ILE A 80 0.26 7.88 -12.08
CA ILE A 80 0.70 6.50 -11.93
C ILE A 80 0.43 6.09 -10.48
N GLN A 81 -0.07 4.88 -10.30
CA GLN A 81 -0.34 4.33 -8.97
C GLN A 81 -0.15 2.82 -9.00
N LEU A 82 0.59 2.28 -8.04
CA LEU A 82 0.57 0.87 -7.68
C LEU A 82 -0.43 0.68 -6.55
N ILE A 83 -1.26 -0.34 -6.65
CA ILE A 83 -2.28 -0.70 -5.65
C ILE A 83 -2.13 -2.19 -5.40
N SER A 84 -2.07 -2.59 -4.12
CA SER A 84 -2.15 -4.00 -3.76
C SER A 84 -3.53 -4.57 -4.12
N ASP A 85 -3.55 -5.73 -4.74
CA ASP A 85 -4.77 -6.55 -4.87
C ASP A 85 -4.84 -7.53 -3.69
N THR A 86 -4.92 -8.84 -3.94
CA THR A 86 -4.85 -9.84 -2.86
C THR A 86 -3.40 -10.05 -2.40
N TYR A 87 -2.98 -9.26 -1.39
CA TYR A 87 -1.67 -9.40 -0.74
C TYR A 87 -1.88 -9.88 0.70
N GLN A 88 -1.49 -11.13 0.97
CA GLN A 88 -1.79 -11.79 2.24
C GLN A 88 -0.67 -12.72 2.71
N VAL A 89 -0.58 -12.88 4.03
CA VAL A 89 0.20 -13.96 4.68
C VAL A 89 -0.79 -15.02 5.15
N ILE A 90 -0.55 -16.29 4.78
CA ILE A 90 -1.38 -17.45 5.13
C ILE A 90 -0.73 -18.24 6.26
#